data_AF-A0AAD2KLS8-F1
#
_entry.id   AF-A0AAD2KLS8-F1
#
_cell.length_a   1.000
_cell.length_b   1.000
_cell.length_c   1.000
_cell.angle_alpha   90.00
_cell.angle_beta   90.00
_cell.angle_gamma   90.00
#
_symmetry.space_group_name_H-M   'P 1'
#
loop_
_entity.id
_entity.type
_entity.pdbx_description
1 polymer ?
#
loop_
_entity_poly.entity_id
_entity_poly.type
_entity_poly.pdbx_seq_one_letter_code
_entity_poly.pdbx_strand_id
1 'polypeptide(L)'
;MSTPHYRYLNTGLDPRMASQLAEKVREMQKRAPASQWAKAIRALTQKGVKQREIEEAGVVEWLEAQGNHPVTQESVLGQLALRPTIKEIDLSRPKYAQYVVPGHERYTETLYCLNSPRNNVEDRLEEIRFELEDLDFNPERLLREPMLVHQLDEERRKLMADLDTLPDFNLHHYSDMVDPTTGSAIKNLFAHTRTTRRGGLFFIDEIQSDWAQTRRRTGEHRGVPDGPFINHTESWAGLILRRAMQRAAEDNSITGVAWINAELRNGGRFVRDDGLDEFYLRVLPSLANKALKGTGVTVKAMDVQLNASTARSLPYVPMTPEVRAKLRAVQPVYSMDLVPRSAFSFSQDMSQSDMVREAREMLGSTMSVRLLNKVVRTANGAEEEVAARQLANLIEISVRARSAGRAFNHEAFHYAESVLMSPHEAETVRAAFVDGSPLNDRVRRAMVAARMAPEAIAQCSDPVEAAAHAFSLWREQRFHFDERDGEPTGATGLDRTVGRIFRKIESAFQSLGQWFRRVVGERSSDQNARVSERLFEALRDGDLQRRQSDSDDVYRGAPGGPQPAPTPGS
;
A
#
# COMPACT_ATOMS: atom_id res chain seq x y z
N MET A 1 -1.68 -13.99 -19.99
CA MET A 1 -1.67 -12.57 -19.57
C MET A 1 -2.53 -12.43 -18.33
N SER A 2 -1.95 -12.27 -17.15
CA SER A 2 -2.70 -11.68 -16.03
C SER A 2 -2.77 -10.19 -16.33
N THR A 3 -3.92 -9.70 -16.78
CA THR A 3 -4.18 -8.28 -16.99
C THR A 3 -3.72 -7.52 -15.74
N PRO A 4 -3.00 -6.38 -15.84
CA PRO A 4 -2.64 -5.60 -14.67
C PRO A 4 -3.89 -5.36 -13.81
N HIS A 5 -3.79 -5.60 -12.50
CA HIS A 5 -4.91 -5.47 -11.56
C HIS A 5 -5.30 -4.01 -11.29
N TYR A 6 -4.89 -3.11 -12.18
CA TYR A 6 -5.16 -1.69 -12.10
C TYR A 6 -5.48 -1.05 -13.46
N ARG A 7 -6.11 0.12 -13.41
CA ARG A 7 -6.47 0.94 -14.56
C ARG A 7 -6.29 2.42 -14.24
N TYR A 8 -5.75 3.19 -15.17
CA TYR A 8 -5.82 4.64 -15.07
C TYR A 8 -7.17 5.17 -15.56
N LEU A 9 -7.83 5.99 -14.75
CA LEU A 9 -9.17 6.50 -15.07
C LEU A 9 -9.16 7.70 -16.01
N ASN A 10 -8.11 8.52 -15.97
CA ASN A 10 -8.06 9.81 -16.65
C ASN A 10 -6.96 9.93 -17.73
N THR A 11 -6.40 8.80 -18.16
CA THR A 11 -5.43 8.72 -19.26
C THR A 11 -5.60 7.39 -20.01
N GLY A 12 -4.89 7.22 -21.13
CA GLY A 12 -4.94 6.03 -22.00
C GLY A 12 -5.90 6.16 -23.19
N LEU A 13 -6.09 5.06 -23.91
CA LEU A 13 -6.87 4.99 -25.15
C LEU A 13 -8.40 5.05 -24.93
N ASP A 14 -8.89 4.58 -23.77
CA ASP A 14 -10.31 4.59 -23.39
C ASP A 14 -10.48 5.15 -21.97
N PRO A 15 -10.23 6.45 -21.76
CA PRO A 15 -10.30 7.05 -20.44
C PRO A 15 -11.75 7.09 -19.97
N ARG A 16 -11.99 6.61 -18.75
CA ARG A 16 -13.32 6.67 -18.12
C ARG A 16 -13.67 8.06 -17.63
N MET A 17 -12.64 8.88 -17.42
CA MET A 17 -12.75 10.26 -16.98
C MET A 17 -11.86 11.19 -17.83
N ALA A 18 -12.31 12.41 -18.09
CA ALA A 18 -11.54 13.38 -18.88
C ALA A 18 -11.46 14.75 -18.21
N SER A 19 -10.38 15.47 -18.54
CA SER A 19 -10.19 16.86 -18.17
C SER A 19 -10.93 17.75 -19.17
N GLN A 20 -11.95 18.47 -18.70
CA GLN A 20 -12.68 19.43 -19.53
C GLN A 20 -11.77 20.60 -19.93
N LEU A 21 -10.84 20.99 -19.05
CA LEU A 21 -9.84 22.01 -19.35
C LEU A 21 -8.99 21.60 -20.56
N ALA A 22 -8.46 20.37 -20.57
CA ALA A 22 -7.65 19.88 -21.67
C ALA A 22 -8.45 19.77 -22.98
N GLU A 23 -9.70 19.30 -22.91
CA GLU A 23 -10.60 19.26 -24.08
C GLU A 23 -10.83 20.64 -24.66
N LYS A 24 -11.12 21.64 -23.81
CA LYS A 24 -11.33 23.01 -24.28
C LYS A 24 -10.06 23.66 -24.80
N VAL A 25 -8.90 23.38 -24.20
CA VAL A 25 -7.63 23.87 -24.75
C VAL A 25 -7.34 23.30 -26.14
N ARG A 26 -7.70 22.04 -26.44
CA ARG A 26 -7.55 21.45 -27.80
C ARG A 26 -8.37 22.17 -28.87
N GLU A 27 -9.50 22.77 -28.50
CA GLU A 27 -10.37 23.54 -29.40
C GLU A 27 -9.90 24.99 -29.61
N MET A 28 -8.90 25.47 -28.84
CA MET A 28 -8.44 26.86 -28.85
C MET A 28 -7.34 27.13 -29.90
N GLN A 29 -6.85 28.38 -29.94
CA GLN A 29 -5.80 28.78 -30.88
C GLN A 29 -4.52 27.96 -30.75
N LYS A 30 -3.79 27.77 -31.85
CA LYS A 30 -2.53 26.98 -31.85
C LYS A 30 -1.36 27.67 -31.16
N ARG A 31 -1.34 29.01 -31.12
CA ARG A 31 -0.25 29.80 -30.52
C ARG A 31 -0.77 31.16 -30.07
N ALA A 32 -0.35 31.62 -28.89
CA ALA A 32 -0.65 32.95 -28.37
C ALA A 32 0.39 33.35 -27.30
N PRO A 33 0.54 34.65 -26.98
CA PRO A 33 1.30 35.09 -25.81
C PRO A 33 0.77 34.43 -24.53
N ALA A 34 1.66 34.09 -23.59
CA ALA A 34 1.27 33.42 -22.35
C ALA A 34 0.23 34.21 -21.53
N SER A 35 0.34 35.54 -21.52
CA SER A 35 -0.64 36.46 -20.92
C SER A 35 -2.06 36.31 -21.51
N GLN A 36 -2.15 36.07 -22.83
CA GLN A 36 -3.42 35.84 -23.51
C GLN A 36 -3.97 34.44 -23.20
N TRP A 37 -3.10 33.43 -23.15
CA TRP A 37 -3.48 32.08 -22.70
C TRP A 37 -4.04 32.08 -21.28
N ALA A 38 -3.38 32.75 -20.33
CA ALA A 38 -3.81 32.80 -18.94
C ALA A 38 -5.20 33.43 -18.80
N LYS A 39 -5.45 34.54 -19.52
CA LYS A 39 -6.77 35.17 -19.59
C LYS A 39 -7.83 34.25 -20.20
N ALA A 40 -7.49 33.57 -21.29
CA ALA A 40 -8.42 32.70 -21.99
C ALA A 40 -8.78 31.45 -21.16
N ILE A 41 -7.80 30.83 -20.49
CA ILE A 41 -8.02 29.68 -19.59
C ILE A 41 -8.91 30.07 -18.41
N ARG A 42 -8.66 31.21 -17.75
CA ARG A 42 -9.53 31.72 -16.68
C ARG A 42 -10.98 31.93 -17.16
N ALA A 43 -11.15 32.39 -18.41
CA ALA A 43 -12.47 32.57 -19.00
C ALA A 43 -13.19 31.26 -19.36
N LEU A 44 -12.49 30.11 -19.41
CA LEU A 44 -13.13 28.80 -19.64
C LEU A 44 -14.06 28.38 -18.51
N THR A 45 -13.99 29.04 -17.34
CA THR A 45 -14.99 28.90 -16.27
C THR A 45 -16.41 29.19 -16.74
N GLN A 46 -16.57 30.16 -17.65
CA GLN A 46 -17.86 30.48 -18.28
C GLN A 46 -18.32 29.41 -19.27
N LYS A 47 -17.41 28.54 -19.72
CA LYS A 47 -17.66 27.45 -20.68
C LYS A 47 -17.70 26.06 -20.02
N GLY A 48 -17.91 26.01 -18.71
CA GLY A 48 -18.14 24.78 -17.96
C GLY A 48 -16.91 24.19 -17.26
N VAL A 49 -15.69 24.67 -17.59
CA VAL A 49 -14.46 24.22 -16.90
C VAL A 49 -14.51 24.67 -15.44
N LYS A 50 -14.17 23.79 -14.50
CA LYS A 50 -14.24 24.15 -13.09
C LYS A 50 -13.04 24.99 -12.68
N GLN A 51 -13.29 26.01 -11.85
CA GLN A 51 -12.24 26.88 -11.31
C GLN A 51 -11.14 26.04 -10.63
N ARG A 52 -11.54 25.03 -9.85
CA ARG A 52 -10.61 24.10 -9.22
C ARG A 52 -9.76 23.30 -10.19
N GLU A 53 -10.32 22.89 -11.33
CA GLU A 53 -9.54 22.16 -12.34
C GLU A 53 -8.40 23.04 -12.87
N ILE A 54 -8.61 24.36 -12.95
CA ILE A 54 -7.61 25.33 -13.35
C ILE A 54 -6.56 25.52 -12.25
N GLU A 55 -7.00 25.66 -10.99
CA GLU A 55 -6.13 25.85 -9.82
C GLU A 55 -5.24 24.62 -9.58
N GLU A 56 -5.83 23.41 -9.49
CA GLU A 56 -5.09 22.17 -9.29
C GLU A 56 -4.23 21.79 -10.50
N ALA A 57 -4.48 22.38 -11.68
CA ALA A 57 -3.62 22.19 -12.84
C ALA A 57 -2.31 23.00 -12.76
N GLY A 58 -2.26 24.08 -11.97
CA GLY A 58 -1.10 24.98 -11.90
C GLY A 58 -0.72 25.64 -13.24
N VAL A 59 -1.61 25.58 -14.25
CA VAL A 59 -1.29 25.99 -15.63
C VAL A 59 -1.23 27.50 -15.77
N VAL A 60 -1.95 28.22 -14.92
CA VAL A 60 -2.02 29.68 -14.95
C VAL A 60 -0.73 30.28 -14.39
N GLU A 61 -0.26 29.76 -13.27
CA GLU A 61 1.00 30.11 -12.62
C GLU A 61 2.18 29.81 -13.56
N TRP A 62 2.14 28.65 -14.23
CA TRP A 62 3.12 28.29 -15.24
C TRP A 62 3.13 29.28 -16.42
N LEU A 63 1.95 29.68 -16.93
CA LEU A 63 1.83 30.66 -18.01
C LEU A 63 2.32 32.06 -17.59
N GLU A 64 2.03 32.48 -16.37
CA GLU A 64 2.47 33.77 -15.84
C GLU A 64 3.99 33.82 -15.69
N ALA A 65 4.62 32.71 -15.31
CA ALA A 65 6.08 32.58 -15.27
C ALA A 65 6.74 32.73 -16.66
N GLN A 66 6.01 32.46 -17.76
CA GLN A 66 6.51 32.68 -19.13
C GLN A 66 6.43 34.15 -19.59
N GLY A 67 5.84 35.05 -18.78
CA GLY A 67 5.69 36.46 -19.13
C GLY A 67 4.86 36.69 -20.40
N ASN A 68 5.43 37.37 -21.40
CA ASN A 68 4.75 37.66 -22.67
C ASN A 68 5.26 36.82 -23.84
N HIS A 69 6.02 35.77 -23.57
CA HIS A 69 6.53 34.89 -24.62
C HIS A 69 5.38 34.10 -25.30
N PRO A 70 5.45 33.87 -26.62
CA PRO A 70 4.48 33.04 -27.32
C PRO A 70 4.58 31.58 -26.88
N VAL A 71 3.45 30.99 -26.47
CA VAL A 71 3.31 29.59 -26.04
C VAL A 71 2.40 28.87 -27.04
N THR A 72 2.74 27.63 -27.40
CA THR A 72 1.91 26.81 -28.30
C THR A 72 0.86 26.02 -27.53
N GLN A 73 -0.20 25.62 -28.22
CA GLN A 73 -1.23 24.74 -27.68
C GLN A 73 -0.62 23.42 -27.20
N GLU A 74 0.34 22.84 -27.92
CA GLU A 74 0.99 21.60 -27.48
C GLU A 74 1.74 21.80 -26.15
N SER A 75 2.39 22.95 -25.94
CA SER A 75 3.04 23.24 -24.65
C SER A 75 2.04 23.34 -23.50
N VAL A 76 0.89 23.99 -23.71
CA VAL A 76 -0.16 24.07 -22.69
C VAL A 76 -0.72 22.68 -22.39
N LEU A 77 -0.98 21.87 -23.43
CA LEU A 77 -1.46 20.49 -23.26
C LEU A 77 -0.42 19.59 -22.59
N GLY A 78 0.87 19.79 -22.89
CA GLY A 78 1.98 19.13 -22.23
C GLY A 78 2.02 19.47 -20.73
N GLN A 79 1.88 20.74 -20.38
CA GLN A 79 1.78 21.16 -18.98
C GLN A 79 0.57 20.54 -18.28
N LEU A 80 -0.59 20.49 -18.96
CA LEU A 80 -1.78 19.83 -18.44
C LEU A 80 -1.63 18.30 -18.33
N ALA A 81 -0.71 17.68 -19.06
CA ALA A 81 -0.44 16.25 -18.96
C ALA A 81 0.42 15.90 -17.74
N LEU A 82 1.12 16.87 -17.15
CA LEU A 82 1.91 16.68 -15.91
C LEU A 82 1.05 16.54 -14.65
N ARG A 83 -0.28 16.68 -14.77
CA ARG A 83 -1.21 16.52 -13.65
C ARG A 83 -1.26 15.06 -13.18
N PRO A 84 -1.57 14.82 -11.90
CA PRO A 84 -1.72 13.46 -11.41
C PRO A 84 -2.78 12.64 -12.16
N THR A 85 -2.46 11.38 -12.40
CA THR A 85 -3.39 10.37 -12.89
C THR A 85 -4.08 9.68 -11.72
N ILE A 86 -5.26 9.10 -11.96
CA ILE A 86 -6.01 8.35 -10.96
C ILE A 86 -5.88 6.86 -11.30
N LYS A 87 -5.09 6.13 -10.50
CA LYS A 87 -4.92 4.67 -10.59
C LYS A 87 -6.01 3.98 -9.76
N GLU A 88 -6.88 3.23 -10.42
CA GLU A 88 -7.88 2.34 -9.83
C GLU A 88 -7.28 0.95 -9.68
N ILE A 89 -7.33 0.33 -8.49
CA ILE A 89 -6.78 -1.00 -8.20
C ILE A 89 -7.84 -1.85 -7.51
N ASP A 90 -8.10 -3.06 -8.00
CA ASP A 90 -8.99 -4.02 -7.31
C ASP A 90 -8.17 -5.00 -6.47
N LEU A 91 -8.52 -5.13 -5.19
CA LEU A 91 -7.84 -6.06 -4.30
C LEU A 91 -8.36 -7.48 -4.48
N SER A 92 -7.43 -8.41 -4.70
CA SER A 92 -7.73 -9.84 -4.76
C SER A 92 -8.18 -10.41 -3.41
N ARG A 93 -7.68 -9.85 -2.29
CA ARG A 93 -8.04 -10.26 -0.93
C ARG A 93 -8.19 -9.01 -0.05
N PRO A 94 -9.42 -8.62 0.32
CA PRO A 94 -9.65 -7.46 1.19
C PRO A 94 -9.02 -7.65 2.58
N LYS A 95 -8.35 -6.60 3.09
CA LYS A 95 -7.70 -6.62 4.43
C LYS A 95 -8.71 -6.81 5.56
N TYR A 96 -9.93 -6.32 5.36
CA TYR A 96 -10.99 -6.32 6.38
C TYR A 96 -12.24 -7.09 5.94
N ALA A 97 -12.05 -8.26 5.32
CA ALA A 97 -13.12 -9.10 4.78
C ALA A 97 -14.29 -9.36 5.76
N GLN A 98 -14.05 -9.27 7.08
CA GLN A 98 -15.06 -9.41 8.13
C GLN A 98 -16.13 -8.29 8.15
N TYR A 99 -15.87 -7.12 7.53
CA TYR A 99 -16.80 -5.98 7.50
C TYR A 99 -17.79 -6.03 6.34
N VAL A 100 -17.99 -7.21 5.73
CA VAL A 100 -19.06 -7.42 4.76
C VAL A 100 -20.43 -7.11 5.37
N VAL A 101 -21.28 -6.39 4.63
CA VAL A 101 -22.66 -6.13 5.04
C VAL A 101 -23.46 -7.44 5.06
N PRO A 102 -24.36 -7.64 6.04
CA PRO A 102 -25.10 -8.89 6.18
C PRO A 102 -25.76 -9.36 4.86
N GLY A 103 -25.74 -10.68 4.68
CA GLY A 103 -26.34 -11.39 3.54
C GLY A 103 -25.42 -11.63 2.34
N HIS A 104 -24.14 -11.27 2.45
CA HIS A 104 -23.12 -11.58 1.43
C HIS A 104 -21.86 -12.15 2.06
N GLU A 105 -21.15 -12.99 1.31
CA GLU A 105 -19.95 -13.68 1.80
C GLU A 105 -18.68 -12.83 1.67
N ARG A 106 -18.60 -12.00 0.62
CA ARG A 106 -17.41 -11.20 0.28
C ARG A 106 -17.80 -9.91 -0.41
N TYR A 107 -17.00 -8.88 -0.22
CA TYR A 107 -17.04 -7.63 -0.98
C TYR A 107 -15.78 -7.50 -1.84
N THR A 108 -15.87 -6.69 -2.90
CA THR A 108 -14.73 -6.22 -3.68
C THR A 108 -14.26 -4.88 -3.12
N GLU A 109 -12.97 -4.78 -2.79
CA GLU A 109 -12.34 -3.54 -2.35
C GLU A 109 -11.58 -2.93 -3.53
N THR A 110 -11.92 -1.68 -3.84
CA THR A 110 -11.28 -0.91 -4.91
C THR A 110 -10.58 0.29 -4.32
N LEU A 111 -9.31 0.46 -4.65
CA LEU A 111 -8.46 1.55 -4.21
C LEU A 111 -8.29 2.58 -5.33
N TYR A 112 -8.28 3.86 -4.96
CA TYR A 112 -8.05 4.97 -5.89
C TYR A 112 -6.83 5.77 -5.41
N CYS A 113 -5.77 5.75 -6.22
CA CYS A 113 -4.48 6.34 -5.90
C CYS A 113 -4.18 7.49 -6.85
N LEU A 114 -3.59 8.58 -6.32
CA LEU A 114 -3.09 9.67 -7.14
C LEU A 114 -1.64 9.38 -7.54
N ASN A 115 -1.43 9.10 -8.82
CA ASN A 115 -0.12 8.84 -9.39
C ASN A 115 0.45 10.12 -10.01
N SER A 116 1.69 10.46 -9.69
CA SER A 116 2.41 11.49 -10.43
C SER A 116 2.87 10.98 -11.80
N PRO A 117 3.32 11.86 -12.71
CA PRO A 117 4.01 11.43 -13.93
C PRO A 117 5.18 10.48 -13.64
N ARG A 118 5.94 10.71 -12.56
CA ARG A 118 6.98 9.77 -12.12
C ARG A 118 6.39 8.41 -11.75
N ASN A 119 5.33 8.36 -10.92
CA ASN A 119 4.74 7.07 -10.52
C ASN A 119 4.15 6.29 -11.70
N ASN A 120 3.63 6.97 -12.73
CA ASN A 120 3.17 6.29 -13.95
C ASN A 120 4.32 5.62 -14.70
N VAL A 121 5.50 6.25 -14.72
CA VAL A 121 6.70 5.65 -15.31
C VAL A 121 7.22 4.50 -14.46
N GLU A 122 7.22 4.64 -13.13
CA GLU A 122 7.56 3.54 -12.20
C GLU A 122 6.67 2.31 -12.42
N ASP A 123 5.35 2.52 -12.49
CA ASP A 123 4.37 1.49 -12.81
C ASP A 123 4.69 0.80 -14.16
N ARG A 124 4.97 1.57 -15.22
CA ARG A 124 5.30 1.02 -16.54
C ARG A 124 6.64 0.28 -16.55
N LEU A 125 7.66 0.76 -15.83
CA LEU A 125 8.94 0.06 -15.70
C LEU A 125 8.76 -1.29 -15.02
N GLU A 126 7.89 -1.37 -14.03
CA GLU A 126 7.55 -2.61 -13.36
C GLU A 126 6.73 -3.57 -14.26
N GLU A 127 5.77 -3.06 -15.03
CA GLU A 127 5.10 -3.86 -16.06
C GLU A 127 6.09 -4.45 -17.07
N ILE A 128 7.02 -3.64 -17.59
CA ILE A 128 8.04 -4.10 -18.53
C ILE A 128 8.89 -5.21 -17.89
N ARG A 129 9.26 -5.06 -16.61
CA ARG A 129 9.99 -6.10 -15.86
C ARG A 129 9.19 -7.41 -15.83
N PHE A 130 7.91 -7.37 -15.49
CA PHE A 130 7.05 -8.55 -15.48
C PHE A 130 6.83 -9.15 -16.88
N GLU A 131 6.67 -8.32 -17.91
CA GLU A 131 6.54 -8.78 -19.29
C GLU A 131 7.79 -9.50 -19.78
N LEU A 132 8.98 -8.98 -19.43
CA LEU A 132 10.25 -9.64 -19.72
C LEU A 132 10.38 -10.97 -18.97
N GLU A 133 10.02 -11.02 -17.68
CA GLU A 133 9.99 -12.26 -16.90
C GLU A 133 9.01 -13.29 -17.51
N ASP A 134 7.81 -12.89 -17.93
CA ASP A 134 6.83 -13.78 -18.59
C ASP A 134 7.37 -14.35 -19.92
N LEU A 135 8.10 -13.54 -20.69
CA LEU A 135 8.70 -14.00 -21.95
C LEU A 135 9.77 -15.07 -21.76
N ASP A 136 10.52 -15.04 -20.65
CA ASP A 136 11.48 -16.10 -20.31
C ASP A 136 10.79 -17.47 -20.11
N PHE A 137 9.52 -17.47 -19.69
CA PHE A 137 8.72 -18.67 -19.46
C PHE A 137 7.75 -19.01 -20.61
N ASN A 138 7.65 -18.16 -21.64
CA ASN A 138 6.67 -18.31 -22.74
C ASN A 138 7.33 -18.22 -24.14
N PRO A 139 7.97 -19.30 -24.61
CA PRO A 139 8.69 -19.31 -25.89
C PRO A 139 7.78 -19.10 -27.11
N GLU A 140 6.47 -19.41 -27.03
CA GLU A 140 5.54 -19.21 -28.14
C GLU A 140 5.28 -17.73 -28.45
N ARG A 141 5.31 -16.86 -27.43
CA ARG A 141 5.10 -15.41 -27.61
C ARG A 141 6.31 -14.78 -28.32
N LEU A 142 7.53 -15.20 -27.96
CA LEU A 142 8.77 -14.77 -28.62
C LEU A 142 8.85 -15.19 -30.09
N LEU A 143 8.28 -16.35 -30.45
CA LEU A 143 8.23 -16.79 -31.85
C LEU A 143 7.31 -15.91 -32.71
N ARG A 144 6.22 -15.38 -32.13
CA ARG A 144 5.27 -14.50 -32.84
C ARG A 144 5.79 -13.07 -32.93
N GLU A 145 6.48 -12.61 -31.90
CA GLU A 145 6.99 -11.25 -31.78
C GLU A 145 8.49 -11.25 -31.43
N PRO A 146 9.38 -11.59 -32.39
CA PRO A 146 10.80 -11.78 -32.10
C PRO A 146 11.51 -10.51 -31.60
N MET A 147 10.97 -9.34 -31.94
CA MET A 147 11.53 -8.04 -31.56
C MET A 147 11.01 -7.51 -30.22
N LEU A 148 10.06 -8.20 -29.57
CA LEU A 148 9.37 -7.69 -28.38
C LEU A 148 10.35 -7.41 -27.23
N VAL A 149 11.33 -8.28 -27.00
CA VAL A 149 12.37 -8.06 -25.97
C VAL A 149 13.17 -6.79 -26.24
N HIS A 150 13.57 -6.55 -27.49
CA HIS A 150 14.30 -5.35 -27.86
C HIS A 150 13.44 -4.09 -27.73
N GLN A 151 12.16 -4.16 -28.10
CA GLN A 151 11.22 -3.04 -27.96
C GLN A 151 10.99 -2.68 -26.49
N LEU A 152 10.76 -3.69 -25.63
CA LEU A 152 10.59 -3.52 -24.20
C LEU A 152 11.85 -2.96 -23.53
N ASP A 153 13.04 -3.43 -23.93
CA ASP A 153 14.31 -2.89 -23.41
C ASP A 153 14.56 -1.44 -23.85
N GLU A 154 14.24 -1.11 -25.11
CA GLU A 154 14.36 0.27 -25.61
C GLU A 154 13.40 1.21 -24.88
N GLU A 155 12.16 0.77 -24.66
CA GLU A 155 11.16 1.50 -23.87
C GLU A 155 11.66 1.70 -22.42
N ARG A 156 12.11 0.63 -21.76
CA ARG A 156 12.69 0.68 -20.41
C ARG A 156 13.82 1.71 -20.32
N ARG A 157 14.76 1.69 -21.28
CA ARG A 157 15.89 2.64 -21.29
C ARG A 157 15.44 4.10 -21.44
N LYS A 158 14.45 4.38 -22.29
CA LYS A 158 13.88 5.73 -22.43
C LYS A 158 13.21 6.18 -21.14
N LEU A 159 12.36 5.33 -20.57
CA LEU A 159 11.65 5.61 -19.32
C LEU A 159 12.60 5.84 -18.14
N MET A 160 13.66 5.05 -18.02
CA MET A 160 14.69 5.24 -16.99
C MET A 160 15.47 6.55 -17.17
N ALA A 161 15.74 6.98 -18.40
CA ALA A 161 16.43 8.23 -18.68
C ALA A 161 15.60 9.46 -18.28
N ASP A 162 14.28 9.39 -18.49
CA ASP A 162 13.37 10.50 -18.19
C ASP A 162 12.94 10.53 -16.71
N LEU A 163 13.06 9.41 -15.99
CA LEU A 163 12.52 9.22 -14.64
C LEU A 163 12.86 10.36 -13.69
N ASP A 164 14.13 10.79 -13.67
CA ASP A 164 14.60 11.83 -12.75
C ASP A 164 14.15 13.25 -13.09
N THR A 165 13.70 13.47 -14.33
CA THR A 165 13.20 14.76 -14.79
C THR A 165 11.70 14.94 -14.56
N LEU A 166 10.98 13.85 -14.28
CA LEU A 166 9.53 13.87 -14.13
C LEU A 166 9.11 14.44 -12.77
N PRO A 167 8.05 15.27 -12.74
CA PRO A 167 7.52 15.82 -11.51
C PRO A 167 6.92 14.69 -10.65
N ASP A 168 7.10 14.83 -9.35
CA ASP A 168 6.50 13.98 -8.34
C ASP A 168 5.90 14.82 -7.20
N PHE A 169 5.16 14.18 -6.30
CA PHE A 169 4.65 14.84 -5.11
C PHE A 169 5.81 15.20 -4.17
N ASN A 170 5.80 16.44 -3.66
CA ASN A 170 6.78 16.87 -2.66
C ASN A 170 6.73 16.02 -1.38
N LEU A 171 5.54 15.53 -1.04
CA LEU A 171 5.27 14.64 0.10
C LEU A 171 4.17 13.67 -0.30
N HIS A 172 4.35 12.40 0.02
CA HIS A 172 3.38 11.35 -0.28
C HIS A 172 2.52 11.04 0.95
N HIS A 173 1.23 10.78 0.72
CA HIS A 173 0.36 10.16 1.73
C HIS A 173 0.52 8.64 1.62
N TYR A 174 0.88 7.96 2.71
CA TYR A 174 1.06 6.51 2.67
C TYR A 174 -0.14 5.79 3.27
N SER A 175 -0.48 4.64 2.68
CA SER A 175 -1.46 3.72 3.24
C SER A 175 -0.78 2.46 3.74
N ASP A 176 -1.34 1.82 4.76
CA ASP A 176 -0.96 0.47 5.21
C ASP A 176 -1.37 -0.64 4.22
N MET A 177 -1.85 -0.25 3.04
CA MET A 177 -2.26 -1.13 1.96
C MET A 177 -1.10 -1.35 1.00
N VAL A 178 -1.02 -2.55 0.43
CA VAL A 178 0.02 -2.98 -0.50
C VAL A 178 -0.62 -3.24 -1.85
N ASP A 179 0.02 -2.78 -2.93
CA ASP A 179 -0.47 -3.05 -4.28
C ASP A 179 -0.33 -4.57 -4.55
N PRO A 180 -1.43 -5.27 -4.87
CA PRO A 180 -1.41 -6.72 -5.05
C PRO A 180 -0.59 -7.16 -6.27
N THR A 181 -0.33 -6.26 -7.22
CA THR A 181 0.46 -6.52 -8.43
C THR A 181 1.95 -6.43 -8.13
N THR A 182 2.34 -5.37 -7.42
CA THR A 182 3.75 -4.98 -7.26
C THR A 182 4.33 -5.40 -5.91
N GLY A 183 3.49 -5.67 -4.91
CA GLY A 183 3.92 -5.91 -3.54
C GLY A 183 4.47 -4.67 -2.83
N SER A 184 4.43 -3.50 -3.48
CA SER A 184 4.91 -2.22 -2.94
C SER A 184 3.83 -1.52 -2.10
N ALA A 185 4.26 -0.70 -1.13
CA ALA A 185 3.34 0.13 -0.35
C ALA A 185 2.60 1.12 -1.25
N ILE A 186 1.29 1.24 -1.06
CA ILE A 186 0.47 2.15 -1.85
C ILE A 186 0.71 3.59 -1.41
N LYS A 187 1.21 4.40 -2.34
CA LYS A 187 1.34 5.85 -2.20
C LYS A 187 0.07 6.55 -2.66
N ASN A 188 -0.24 7.66 -2.01
CA ASN A 188 -1.30 8.59 -2.34
C ASN A 188 -2.68 7.95 -2.52
N LEU A 189 -3.00 6.92 -1.73
CA LEU A 189 -4.35 6.39 -1.60
C LEU A 189 -5.25 7.51 -1.08
N PHE A 190 -6.07 8.09 -1.95
CA PHE A 190 -6.92 9.22 -1.58
C PHE A 190 -8.35 8.79 -1.32
N ALA A 191 -8.79 7.65 -1.85
CA ALA A 191 -10.10 7.07 -1.54
C ALA A 191 -10.13 5.57 -1.79
N HIS A 192 -11.09 4.89 -1.17
CA HIS A 192 -11.42 3.49 -1.47
C HIS A 192 -12.92 3.26 -1.41
N THR A 193 -13.36 2.16 -2.02
CA THR A 193 -14.75 1.69 -1.97
C THR A 193 -14.82 0.21 -1.66
N ARG A 194 -15.88 -0.17 -0.94
CA ARG A 194 -16.29 -1.57 -0.79
C ARG A 194 -17.61 -1.76 -1.51
N THR A 195 -17.68 -2.78 -2.35
CA THR A 195 -18.88 -3.05 -3.15
C THR A 195 -19.21 -4.52 -3.17
N THR A 196 -20.50 -4.83 -3.22
CA THR A 196 -21.05 -6.19 -3.29
C THR A 196 -22.03 -6.30 -4.44
N ARG A 197 -22.08 -7.48 -5.05
CA ARG A 197 -23.08 -7.82 -6.07
C ARG A 197 -24.18 -8.67 -5.45
N ARG A 198 -25.42 -8.18 -5.51
CA ARG A 198 -26.61 -8.82 -4.91
C ARG A 198 -27.63 -9.13 -6.01
N GLY A 199 -27.37 -10.20 -6.77
CA GLY A 199 -28.13 -10.49 -7.99
C GLY A 199 -27.95 -9.39 -9.03
N GLY A 200 -29.03 -8.69 -9.37
CA GLY A 200 -29.02 -7.51 -10.26
C GLY A 200 -28.69 -6.18 -9.55
N LEU A 201 -28.50 -6.17 -8.23
CA LEU A 201 -28.17 -4.94 -7.50
C LEU A 201 -26.65 -4.80 -7.32
N PHE A 202 -26.10 -3.66 -7.73
CA PHE A 202 -24.75 -3.24 -7.36
C PHE A 202 -24.84 -2.43 -6.07
N PHE A 203 -24.28 -2.95 -4.99
CA PHE A 203 -24.41 -2.36 -3.66
C PHE A 203 -23.08 -1.77 -3.21
N ILE A 204 -23.09 -0.50 -2.80
CA ILE A 204 -21.92 0.19 -2.27
C ILE A 204 -21.96 0.08 -0.76
N ASP A 205 -21.13 -0.82 -0.24
CA ASP A 205 -21.00 -1.08 1.19
C ASP A 205 -20.24 0.04 1.90
N GLU A 206 -19.36 0.76 1.20
CA GLU A 206 -18.59 1.87 1.77
C GLU A 206 -17.97 2.79 0.71
N ILE A 207 -17.93 4.10 0.99
CA ILE A 207 -17.11 5.09 0.29
C ILE A 207 -16.32 5.87 1.34
N GLN A 208 -15.00 5.78 1.33
CA GLN A 208 -14.15 6.38 2.36
C GLN A 208 -12.86 7.00 1.79
N SER A 209 -12.33 8.00 2.51
CA SER A 209 -11.05 8.65 2.26
C SER A 209 -10.31 8.87 3.58
N ASP A 210 -9.32 8.03 3.87
CA ASP A 210 -8.50 8.14 5.08
C ASP A 210 -7.66 9.42 5.05
N TRP A 211 -7.16 9.81 3.88
CA TRP A 211 -6.42 11.06 3.70
C TRP A 211 -7.27 12.28 4.05
N ALA A 212 -8.50 12.38 3.50
CA ALA A 212 -9.39 13.50 3.80
C ALA A 212 -9.89 13.49 5.25
N GLN A 213 -10.16 12.30 5.82
CA GLN A 213 -10.52 12.17 7.23
C GLN A 213 -9.37 12.61 8.16
N THR A 214 -8.15 12.16 7.88
CA THR A 214 -6.95 12.54 8.65
C THR A 214 -6.75 14.05 8.60
N ARG A 215 -6.78 14.66 7.40
CA ARG A 215 -6.71 16.12 7.22
C ARG A 215 -7.75 16.88 8.05
N ARG A 216 -9.00 16.41 8.07
CA ARG A 216 -10.08 17.02 8.88
C ARG A 216 -9.82 16.95 10.38
N ARG A 217 -9.33 15.80 10.86
CA ARG A 217 -9.06 15.57 12.29
C ARG A 217 -7.84 16.37 12.76
N THR A 218 -6.80 16.49 11.94
CA THR A 218 -5.52 17.09 12.36
C THR A 218 -5.35 18.55 11.96
N GLY A 219 -6.19 19.06 11.04
CA GLY A 219 -5.96 20.34 10.37
C GLY A 219 -4.69 20.33 9.51
N GLU A 220 -4.25 21.52 9.08
CA GLU A 220 -2.99 21.73 8.34
C GLU A 220 -1.73 21.46 9.19
N HIS A 221 -1.86 21.45 10.52
CA HIS A 221 -0.75 21.58 11.46
C HIS A 221 0.07 20.30 11.76
N ARG A 222 -0.16 19.16 11.09
CA ARG A 222 0.54 17.90 11.38
C ARG A 222 1.30 17.25 10.22
N GLY A 223 1.62 18.00 9.17
CA GLY A 223 2.47 17.48 8.08
C GLY A 223 1.79 16.42 7.20
N VAL A 224 0.46 16.32 7.25
CA VAL A 224 -0.29 15.53 6.26
C VAL A 224 -0.19 16.27 4.92
N PRO A 225 0.27 15.65 3.82
CA PRO A 225 0.46 16.34 2.56
C PRO A 225 -0.86 16.86 1.96
N ASP A 226 -0.78 17.94 1.18
CA ASP A 226 -1.91 18.41 0.35
C ASP A 226 -2.01 17.55 -0.92
N GLY A 227 -3.21 17.48 -1.50
CA GLY A 227 -3.42 16.73 -2.72
C GLY A 227 -4.67 17.15 -3.47
N PRO A 228 -4.77 16.84 -4.78
CA PRO A 228 -5.99 17.01 -5.55
C PRO A 228 -7.23 16.42 -4.85
N PHE A 229 -8.36 17.12 -4.91
CA PHE A 229 -9.66 16.72 -4.34
C PHE A 229 -9.78 16.57 -2.81
N ILE A 230 -8.71 16.27 -2.08
CA ILE A 230 -8.76 15.86 -0.66
C ILE A 230 -9.29 16.94 0.29
N ASN A 231 -9.15 18.21 -0.10
CA ASN A 231 -9.60 19.36 0.66
C ASN A 231 -11.13 19.53 0.65
N HIS A 232 -11.85 18.77 -0.17
CA HIS A 232 -13.32 18.88 -0.26
C HIS A 232 -13.98 17.51 -0.44
N THR A 233 -14.77 17.09 0.54
CA THR A 233 -15.40 15.76 0.51
C THR A 233 -16.31 15.53 -0.67
N GLU A 234 -17.04 16.54 -1.12
CA GLU A 234 -17.91 16.42 -2.29
C GLU A 234 -17.14 16.10 -3.58
N SER A 235 -15.88 16.52 -3.67
CA SER A 235 -15.08 16.39 -4.89
C SER A 235 -14.53 14.99 -5.05
N TRP A 236 -13.85 14.47 -4.02
CA TRP A 236 -13.39 13.08 -4.06
C TRP A 236 -14.59 12.12 -3.98
N ALA A 237 -15.58 12.34 -3.10
CA ALA A 237 -16.72 11.43 -2.99
C ALA A 237 -17.56 11.43 -4.26
N GLY A 238 -17.73 12.58 -4.90
CA GLY A 238 -18.43 12.68 -6.18
C GLY A 238 -17.71 11.94 -7.30
N LEU A 239 -16.38 12.05 -7.37
CA LEU A 239 -15.55 11.31 -8.32
C LEU A 239 -15.72 9.80 -8.13
N ILE A 240 -15.57 9.33 -6.89
CA ILE A 240 -15.64 7.91 -6.54
C ILE A 240 -17.05 7.35 -6.73
N LEU A 241 -18.09 8.08 -6.33
CA LEU A 241 -19.48 7.67 -6.54
C LEU A 241 -19.79 7.53 -8.03
N ARG A 242 -19.35 8.48 -8.87
CA ARG A 242 -19.50 8.37 -10.34
C ARG A 242 -18.81 7.13 -10.87
N ARG A 243 -17.59 6.84 -10.40
CA ARG A 243 -16.85 5.65 -10.83
C ARG A 243 -17.56 4.37 -10.40
N ALA A 244 -18.04 4.28 -9.16
CA ALA A 244 -18.79 3.13 -8.68
C ALA A 244 -20.07 2.88 -9.50
N MET A 245 -20.84 3.95 -9.79
CA MET A 245 -22.01 3.85 -10.68
C MET A 245 -21.63 3.47 -12.12
N GLN A 246 -20.49 3.94 -12.63
CA GLN A 246 -19.99 3.57 -13.94
C GLN A 246 -19.59 2.09 -14.01
N ARG A 247 -18.96 1.54 -12.97
CA ARG A 247 -18.70 0.08 -12.85
C ARG A 247 -20.01 -0.71 -12.88
N ALA A 248 -21.03 -0.24 -12.17
CA ALA A 248 -22.37 -0.84 -12.23
C ALA A 248 -22.97 -0.77 -13.65
N ALA A 249 -22.73 0.32 -14.39
CA ALA A 249 -23.21 0.47 -15.77
C ALA A 249 -22.42 -0.39 -16.78
N GLU A 250 -21.14 -0.70 -16.52
CA GLU A 250 -20.32 -1.60 -17.34
C GLU A 250 -20.91 -3.02 -17.35
N ASP A 251 -21.48 -3.49 -16.23
CA ASP A 251 -22.15 -4.78 -16.14
C ASP A 251 -23.63 -4.70 -16.59
N ASN A 252 -23.92 -5.30 -17.76
CA ASN A 252 -25.26 -5.32 -18.36
C ASN A 252 -26.33 -5.99 -17.50
N SER A 253 -25.94 -6.85 -16.56
CA SER A 253 -26.89 -7.59 -15.71
C SER A 253 -27.33 -6.83 -14.47
N ILE A 254 -26.70 -5.67 -14.19
CA ILE A 254 -27.07 -4.82 -13.06
C ILE A 254 -28.30 -3.98 -13.41
N THR A 255 -29.35 -4.09 -12.61
CA THR A 255 -30.64 -3.39 -12.75
C THR A 255 -30.75 -2.16 -11.86
N GLY A 256 -29.84 -1.98 -10.90
CA GLY A 256 -29.80 -0.78 -10.06
C GLY A 256 -28.58 -0.70 -9.15
N VAL A 257 -28.43 0.46 -8.53
CA VAL A 257 -27.36 0.77 -7.57
C VAL A 257 -28.00 1.21 -6.26
N ALA A 258 -27.52 0.67 -5.13
CA ALA A 258 -27.88 1.15 -3.80
C ALA A 258 -26.63 1.34 -2.94
N TRP A 259 -26.75 2.07 -1.84
CA TRP A 259 -25.66 2.22 -0.87
C TRP A 259 -26.17 2.27 0.56
N ILE A 260 -25.26 2.05 1.49
CA ILE A 260 -25.52 1.99 2.93
C ILE A 260 -26.01 3.32 3.51
N ASN A 261 -26.58 3.26 4.72
CA ASN A 261 -26.65 4.37 5.67
C ASN A 261 -25.57 4.20 6.76
N ALA A 262 -25.49 5.11 7.73
CA ALA A 262 -24.49 5.07 8.79
C ALA A 262 -24.57 3.80 9.66
N GLU A 263 -25.77 3.30 9.94
CA GLU A 263 -25.97 2.09 10.75
C GLU A 263 -25.31 0.84 10.14
N LEU A 264 -25.20 0.77 8.81
CA LEU A 264 -24.63 -0.37 8.11
C LEU A 264 -23.11 -0.28 7.93
N ARG A 265 -22.47 0.82 8.39
CA ARG A 265 -21.01 0.96 8.35
C ARG A 265 -20.31 -0.25 8.97
N ASN A 266 -19.20 -0.66 8.36
CA ASN A 266 -18.37 -1.78 8.83
C ASN A 266 -19.21 -3.07 9.03
N GLY A 267 -20.14 -3.32 8.12
CA GLY A 267 -21.04 -4.47 8.16
C GLY A 267 -22.11 -4.42 9.25
N GLY A 268 -22.45 -3.22 9.74
CA GLY A 268 -23.42 -3.02 10.82
C GLY A 268 -22.90 -3.36 12.22
N ARG A 269 -21.58 -3.52 12.37
CA ARG A 269 -20.94 -3.88 13.65
C ARG A 269 -20.75 -2.70 14.60
N PHE A 270 -20.80 -1.47 14.08
CA PHE A 270 -20.53 -0.26 14.84
C PHE A 270 -21.61 0.79 14.59
N VAL A 271 -22.49 0.98 15.57
CA VAL A 271 -23.44 2.08 15.58
C VAL A 271 -22.83 3.23 16.38
N ARG A 272 -22.64 4.37 15.72
CA ARG A 272 -22.27 5.64 16.36
C ARG A 272 -23.06 6.75 15.69
N ASP A 273 -23.52 7.71 16.48
CA ASP A 273 -24.07 8.96 15.97
C ASP A 273 -22.93 9.94 15.77
N ASP A 274 -22.31 9.89 14.58
CA ASP A 274 -21.18 10.74 14.18
C ASP A 274 -21.49 11.56 12.92
N GLY A 275 -22.78 11.71 12.61
CA GLY A 275 -23.23 12.49 11.45
C GLY A 275 -23.01 11.83 10.09
N LEU A 276 -22.54 10.58 10.04
CA LEU A 276 -22.26 9.87 8.80
C LEU A 276 -23.50 9.65 7.93
N ASP A 277 -24.70 9.70 8.51
CA ASP A 277 -25.95 9.69 7.75
C ASP A 277 -26.10 10.93 6.87
N GLU A 278 -25.57 12.08 7.25
CA GLU A 278 -25.56 13.24 6.35
C GLU A 278 -24.77 12.93 5.08
N PHE A 279 -23.64 12.24 5.22
CA PHE A 279 -22.84 11.84 4.06
C PHE A 279 -23.61 10.87 3.15
N TYR A 280 -24.13 9.76 3.70
CA TYR A 280 -24.78 8.72 2.90
C TYR A 280 -26.20 9.07 2.44
N LEU A 281 -26.96 9.82 3.23
CA LEU A 281 -28.39 10.10 2.97
C LEU A 281 -28.65 11.51 2.39
N ARG A 282 -27.65 12.41 2.40
CA ARG A 282 -27.79 13.75 1.82
C ARG A 282 -26.73 14.06 0.78
N VAL A 283 -25.45 13.87 1.10
CA VAL A 283 -24.34 14.23 0.20
C VAL A 283 -24.31 13.32 -1.02
N LEU A 284 -24.24 11.99 -0.82
CA LEU A 284 -24.20 11.05 -1.95
C LEU A 284 -25.45 11.12 -2.84
N PRO A 285 -26.69 11.19 -2.32
CA PRO A 285 -27.87 11.37 -3.16
C PRO A 285 -27.85 12.65 -3.99
N SER A 286 -27.40 13.76 -3.42
CA SER A 286 -27.24 15.03 -4.14
C SER A 286 -26.23 14.90 -5.28
N LEU A 287 -25.09 14.26 -5.02
CA LEU A 287 -24.05 14.00 -6.02
C LEU A 287 -24.56 13.07 -7.14
N ALA A 288 -25.25 11.99 -6.80
CA ALA A 288 -25.85 11.08 -7.77
C ALA A 288 -26.90 11.78 -8.62
N ASN A 289 -27.84 12.52 -8.02
CA ASN A 289 -28.86 13.28 -8.77
C ASN A 289 -28.24 14.27 -9.77
N LYS A 290 -27.17 14.95 -9.38
CA LYS A 290 -26.43 15.84 -10.29
C LYS A 290 -25.76 15.07 -11.42
N ALA A 291 -25.08 13.96 -11.11
CA ALA A 291 -24.47 13.07 -12.10
C ALA A 291 -25.51 12.50 -13.09
N LEU A 292 -26.74 12.27 -12.64
CA LEU A 292 -27.83 11.71 -13.44
C LEU A 292 -28.73 12.76 -14.11
N LYS A 293 -28.46 14.05 -13.94
CA LYS A 293 -29.27 15.13 -14.55
C LYS A 293 -29.54 14.90 -16.04
N GLY A 294 -30.80 14.89 -16.46
CA GLY A 294 -31.18 14.66 -17.86
C GLY A 294 -31.45 13.20 -18.24
N THR A 295 -31.30 12.23 -17.33
CA THR A 295 -31.78 10.85 -17.55
C THR A 295 -33.23 10.64 -17.12
N GLY A 296 -33.84 11.61 -16.44
CA GLY A 296 -35.16 11.47 -15.82
C GLY A 296 -35.18 10.65 -14.53
N VAL A 297 -34.03 10.12 -14.09
CA VAL A 297 -33.90 9.32 -12.88
C VAL A 297 -33.34 10.16 -11.73
N THR A 298 -33.98 10.03 -10.56
CA THR A 298 -33.49 10.56 -9.29
C THR A 298 -33.30 9.45 -8.28
N VAL A 299 -32.44 9.70 -7.30
CA VAL A 299 -32.25 8.82 -6.15
C VAL A 299 -33.54 8.76 -5.34
N LYS A 300 -33.98 7.55 -5.03
CA LYS A 300 -35.17 7.28 -4.20
C LYS A 300 -34.78 6.36 -3.05
N ALA A 301 -35.54 6.40 -1.96
CA ALA A 301 -35.47 5.35 -0.96
C ALA A 301 -36.15 4.10 -1.49
N MET A 302 -35.53 2.94 -1.32
CA MET A 302 -36.07 1.64 -1.67
C MET A 302 -35.74 0.65 -0.56
N ASP A 303 -36.67 -0.24 -0.25
CA ASP A 303 -36.42 -1.32 0.69
C ASP A 303 -35.53 -2.37 0.04
N VAL A 304 -34.26 -2.37 0.44
CA VAL A 304 -33.25 -3.32 -0.01
C VAL A 304 -33.19 -4.48 0.98
N GLN A 305 -33.40 -5.69 0.48
CA GLN A 305 -33.22 -6.90 1.27
C GLN A 305 -31.72 -7.11 1.53
N LEU A 306 -31.31 -7.02 2.79
CA LEU A 306 -29.92 -7.25 3.18
C LEU A 306 -29.65 -8.73 3.36
N ASN A 307 -30.52 -9.44 4.09
CA ASN A 307 -30.46 -10.89 4.31
C ASN A 307 -31.88 -11.47 4.39
N ALA A 308 -32.06 -12.77 4.63
CA ALA A 308 -33.39 -13.41 4.65
C ALA A 308 -34.42 -12.75 5.61
N SER A 309 -33.97 -12.06 6.66
CA SER A 309 -34.80 -11.49 7.73
C SER A 309 -34.80 -9.96 7.83
N THR A 310 -33.96 -9.27 7.05
CA THR A 310 -33.72 -7.83 7.23
C THR A 310 -33.84 -7.09 5.90
N ALA A 311 -34.84 -6.22 5.80
CA ALA A 311 -34.93 -5.20 4.78
C ALA A 311 -34.58 -3.83 5.39
N ARG A 312 -33.93 -2.95 4.62
CA ARG A 312 -33.64 -1.58 5.05
C ARG A 312 -33.99 -0.61 3.92
N SER A 313 -34.61 0.51 4.27
CA SER A 313 -34.87 1.59 3.32
C SER A 313 -33.58 2.34 3.05
N LEU A 314 -33.04 2.20 1.84
CA LEU A 314 -31.73 2.71 1.46
C LEU A 314 -31.82 3.55 0.18
N PRO A 315 -30.91 4.51 -0.03
CA PRO A 315 -30.82 5.22 -1.29
C PRO A 315 -30.58 4.27 -2.46
N TYR A 316 -31.35 4.47 -3.53
CA TYR A 316 -31.39 3.60 -4.70
C TYR A 316 -31.53 4.40 -6.00
N VAL A 317 -30.84 3.92 -7.04
CA VAL A 317 -30.88 4.41 -8.41
C VAL A 317 -31.18 3.23 -9.35
N PRO A 318 -32.30 3.24 -10.10
CA PRO A 318 -32.52 2.25 -11.14
C PRO A 318 -31.54 2.45 -12.32
N MET A 319 -30.99 1.34 -12.83
CA MET A 319 -30.08 1.32 -13.97
C MET A 319 -30.88 1.22 -15.27
N THR A 320 -31.58 2.30 -15.64
CA THR A 320 -32.30 2.39 -16.92
C THR A 320 -31.32 2.46 -18.11
N PRO A 321 -31.77 2.22 -19.35
CA PRO A 321 -30.93 2.38 -20.54
C PRO A 321 -30.28 3.78 -20.64
N GLU A 322 -31.02 4.84 -20.30
CA GLU A 322 -30.55 6.23 -20.33
C GLU A 322 -29.49 6.48 -19.25
N VAL A 323 -29.72 5.96 -18.03
CA VAL A 323 -28.74 6.01 -16.94
C VAL A 323 -27.46 5.27 -17.32
N ARG A 324 -27.58 4.07 -17.87
CA ARG A 324 -26.44 3.26 -18.31
C ARG A 324 -25.66 3.95 -19.42
N ALA A 325 -26.34 4.45 -20.46
CA ALA A 325 -25.72 5.17 -21.56
C ALA A 325 -24.98 6.41 -21.05
N LYS A 326 -25.60 7.17 -20.14
CA LYS A 326 -24.98 8.35 -19.54
C LYS A 326 -23.72 8.00 -18.73
N LEU A 327 -23.79 6.98 -17.88
CA LEU A 327 -22.66 6.59 -17.03
C LEU A 327 -21.51 5.97 -17.83
N ARG A 328 -21.79 5.29 -18.94
CA ARG A 328 -20.78 4.75 -19.86
C ARG A 328 -20.03 5.82 -20.63
N ALA A 329 -20.66 6.97 -20.89
CA ALA A 329 -19.97 8.10 -21.50
C ALA A 329 -18.82 8.57 -20.60
N VAL A 330 -17.75 9.07 -21.22
CA VAL A 330 -16.61 9.64 -20.50
C VAL A 330 -17.08 10.77 -19.59
N GLN A 331 -16.73 10.67 -18.30
CA GLN A 331 -17.19 11.63 -17.29
C GLN A 331 -16.11 12.69 -17.03
N PRO A 332 -16.48 13.92 -16.65
CA PRO A 332 -15.46 14.88 -16.23
C PRO A 332 -14.82 14.46 -14.90
N VAL A 333 -13.49 14.61 -14.80
CA VAL A 333 -12.73 14.43 -13.56
C VAL A 333 -13.26 15.41 -12.50
N TYR A 334 -13.39 16.68 -12.87
CA TYR A 334 -13.95 17.75 -12.04
C TYR A 334 -15.37 18.07 -12.51
N SER A 335 -16.37 17.82 -11.67
CA SER A 335 -17.77 17.91 -12.09
C SER A 335 -18.65 18.83 -11.25
N MET A 336 -18.12 19.44 -10.18
CA MET A 336 -18.95 20.05 -9.11
C MET A 336 -18.52 21.46 -8.71
N ASP A 337 -19.52 22.34 -8.51
CA ASP A 337 -19.44 23.52 -7.63
C ASP A 337 -20.17 23.21 -6.30
N LEU A 338 -19.67 23.79 -5.21
CA LEU A 338 -20.05 23.51 -3.81
C LEU A 338 -21.55 23.61 -3.53
N VAL A 339 -22.09 22.68 -2.74
CA VAL A 339 -23.29 22.95 -1.92
C VAL A 339 -22.91 23.99 -0.84
N PRO A 340 -23.76 24.98 -0.53
CA PRO A 340 -23.42 26.02 0.44
C PRO A 340 -22.91 25.45 1.78
N ARG A 341 -21.86 26.07 2.33
CA ARG A 341 -21.24 25.76 3.64
C ARG A 341 -22.24 25.67 4.81
N SER A 342 -23.44 26.24 4.68
CA SER A 342 -24.48 26.22 5.71
C SER A 342 -25.05 24.84 6.04
N ALA A 343 -24.70 23.79 5.28
CA ALA A 343 -25.06 22.41 5.63
C ALA A 343 -24.11 21.76 6.65
N PHE A 344 -22.92 22.33 6.91
CA PHE A 344 -21.87 21.65 7.67
C PHE A 344 -21.37 22.49 8.86
N SER A 345 -22.14 22.52 9.94
CA SER A 345 -21.60 22.80 11.27
C SER A 345 -21.63 21.50 12.07
N PHE A 346 -20.68 20.60 11.81
CA PHE A 346 -20.49 19.44 12.68
C PHE A 346 -19.88 19.90 13.99
N SER A 347 -20.57 19.61 15.08
CA SER A 347 -20.14 19.80 16.45
C SER A 347 -18.78 19.15 16.66
N GLN A 348 -17.80 20.01 16.94
CA GLN A 348 -16.51 19.62 17.51
C GLN A 348 -16.77 18.85 18.80
N ASP A 349 -16.23 17.63 18.88
CA ASP A 349 -15.32 17.21 19.95
C ASP A 349 -15.06 15.69 19.83
N MET A 350 -13.80 15.32 19.57
CA MET A 350 -13.28 13.98 19.88
C MET A 350 -12.25 14.15 20.99
N SER A 351 -12.42 13.38 22.08
CA SER A 351 -11.56 13.51 23.25
C SER A 351 -10.15 12.95 23.00
N GLN A 352 -9.17 13.49 23.72
CA GLN A 352 -7.75 13.06 23.69
C GLN A 352 -7.57 11.54 23.87
N SER A 353 -8.48 10.85 24.54
CA SER A 353 -8.38 9.39 24.76
C SER A 353 -8.57 8.56 23.50
N ASP A 354 -9.32 9.04 22.51
CA ASP A 354 -9.53 8.33 21.24
C ASP A 354 -8.35 8.51 20.28
N MET A 355 -7.73 9.69 20.28
CA MET A 355 -6.49 9.95 19.54
C MET A 355 -5.30 9.11 20.04
N VAL A 356 -5.20 8.89 21.36
CA VAL A 356 -4.10 8.11 21.96
C VAL A 356 -4.29 6.60 21.74
N ARG A 357 -5.54 6.13 21.58
CA ARG A 357 -5.84 4.73 21.26
C ARG A 357 -5.55 4.40 19.80
N GLU A 358 -5.92 5.28 18.86
CA GLU A 358 -5.71 5.07 17.43
C GLU A 358 -4.26 5.34 17.00
N ALA A 359 -3.55 6.27 17.65
CA ALA A 359 -2.11 6.48 17.43
C ALA A 359 -1.22 5.33 17.93
N ARG A 360 -1.71 4.49 18.84
CA ARG A 360 -1.01 3.28 19.30
C ARG A 360 -1.18 2.09 18.36
N GLU A 361 -2.18 2.11 17.48
CA GLU A 361 -2.40 1.06 16.47
C GLU A 361 -1.75 1.38 15.11
N MET A 362 -1.30 2.63 14.89
CA MET A 362 -0.63 3.07 13.65
C MET A 362 0.91 2.98 13.67
N LEU A 363 1.55 2.43 14.72
CA LEU A 363 3.02 2.32 14.82
C LEU A 363 3.50 0.86 14.99
N GLY A 364 3.08 -0.03 14.09
CA GLY A 364 3.55 -1.41 14.01
C GLY A 364 4.14 -1.74 12.64
N SER A 365 5.43 -1.45 12.42
CA SER A 365 6.14 -1.65 11.15
C SER A 365 6.47 -3.13 10.87
N THR A 366 6.32 -3.58 9.62
CA THR A 366 6.61 -4.96 9.21
C THR A 366 8.03 -5.08 8.65
N MET A 367 8.90 -5.80 9.37
CA MET A 367 10.22 -6.25 8.90
C MET A 367 10.06 -7.54 8.07
N SER A 368 10.80 -7.69 6.97
CA SER A 368 10.83 -8.92 6.18
C SER A 368 12.18 -9.62 6.33
N VAL A 369 12.19 -10.95 6.54
CA VAL A 369 13.41 -11.75 6.69
C VAL A 369 13.44 -12.80 5.58
N ARG A 370 14.50 -12.81 4.75
CA ARG A 370 14.72 -13.83 3.71
C ARG A 370 15.91 -14.70 4.07
N LEU A 371 15.74 -16.01 4.00
CA LEU A 371 16.81 -16.99 4.18
C LEU A 371 17.40 -17.33 2.82
N LEU A 372 18.70 -17.07 2.62
CA LEU A 372 19.39 -17.32 1.36
C LEU A 372 20.52 -18.33 1.56
N ASN A 373 20.79 -19.16 0.55
CA ASN A 373 21.83 -20.20 0.61
C ASN A 373 23.23 -19.61 0.84
N LYS A 374 23.47 -18.40 0.33
CA LYS A 374 24.67 -17.60 0.52
C LYS A 374 24.27 -16.12 0.46
N VAL A 375 24.74 -15.32 1.42
CA VAL A 375 24.57 -13.85 1.42
C VAL A 375 25.93 -13.23 1.13
N VAL A 376 25.98 -12.29 0.19
CA VAL A 376 27.23 -11.67 -0.28
C VAL A 376 27.16 -10.16 -0.09
N ARG A 377 28.22 -9.58 0.45
CA ARG A 377 28.41 -8.13 0.54
C ARG A 377 29.57 -7.73 -0.37
N THR A 378 29.36 -6.71 -1.19
CA THR A 378 30.41 -6.15 -2.05
C THR A 378 31.14 -5.07 -1.27
N ALA A 379 32.42 -5.29 -0.98
CA ALA A 379 33.27 -4.31 -0.31
C ALA A 379 34.56 -4.16 -1.14
N ASN A 380 34.92 -2.91 -1.49
CA ASN A 380 36.13 -2.59 -2.26
C ASN A 380 36.28 -3.37 -3.59
N GLY A 381 35.17 -3.67 -4.27
CA GLY A 381 35.17 -4.37 -5.55
C GLY A 381 35.35 -5.89 -5.48
N ALA A 382 35.40 -6.47 -4.27
CA ALA A 382 35.40 -7.92 -4.05
C ALA A 382 34.09 -8.39 -3.38
N GLU A 383 33.64 -9.59 -3.76
CA GLU A 383 32.47 -10.25 -3.18
C GLU A 383 32.87 -11.08 -1.95
N GLU A 384 32.39 -10.69 -0.77
CA GLU A 384 32.63 -11.40 0.49
C GLU A 384 31.36 -12.10 1.00
N GLU A 385 31.48 -13.34 1.46
CA GLU A 385 30.37 -14.10 2.05
C GLU A 385 30.11 -13.67 3.50
N VAL A 386 28.89 -13.23 3.79
CA VAL A 386 28.50 -12.72 5.12
C VAL A 386 27.38 -13.55 5.73
N ALA A 387 27.29 -13.53 7.06
CA ALA A 387 26.29 -14.31 7.80
C ALA A 387 24.87 -13.74 7.65
N ALA A 388 24.74 -12.42 7.54
CA ALA A 388 23.51 -11.71 7.24
C ALA A 388 23.81 -10.32 6.67
N ARG A 389 22.81 -9.68 6.07
CA ARG A 389 22.87 -8.30 5.57
C ARG A 389 21.50 -7.64 5.65
N GLN A 390 21.46 -6.38 6.09
CA GLN A 390 20.29 -5.52 5.95
C GLN A 390 20.26 -4.77 4.61
N LEU A 391 19.10 -4.79 3.94
CA LEU A 391 18.75 -3.99 2.76
C LEU A 391 17.43 -3.27 3.03
N ALA A 392 17.49 -2.00 3.42
CA ALA A 392 16.33 -1.21 3.83
C ALA A 392 15.52 -1.93 4.95
N ASN A 393 14.32 -2.44 4.66
CA ASN A 393 13.43 -3.15 5.61
C ASN A 393 13.51 -4.68 5.49
N LEU A 394 14.50 -5.19 4.72
CA LEU A 394 14.73 -6.60 4.45
C LEU A 394 16.02 -7.05 5.16
N ILE A 395 15.94 -8.12 5.95
CA ILE A 395 17.10 -8.81 6.54
C ILE A 395 17.33 -10.10 5.77
N GLU A 396 18.47 -10.24 5.11
CA GLU A 396 18.88 -11.46 4.46
C GLU A 396 19.82 -12.24 5.38
N ILE A 397 19.53 -13.51 5.63
CA ILE A 397 20.35 -14.36 6.51
C ILE A 397 20.84 -15.57 5.72
N SER A 398 22.14 -15.82 5.80
CA SER A 398 22.76 -17.00 5.22
C SER A 398 22.39 -18.24 6.02
N VAL A 399 21.84 -19.29 5.37
CA VAL A 399 21.65 -20.61 6.02
C VAL A 399 22.97 -21.32 6.34
N ARG A 400 24.11 -20.80 5.86
CA ARG A 400 25.45 -21.29 6.22
C ARG A 400 26.04 -20.62 7.46
N ALA A 401 25.34 -19.64 8.04
CA ALA A 401 25.79 -18.94 9.23
C ALA A 401 25.87 -19.90 10.44
N ARG A 402 27.01 -19.93 11.14
CA ARG A 402 27.21 -20.77 12.33
C ARG A 402 26.20 -20.48 13.47
N SER A 403 25.63 -19.28 13.52
CA SER A 403 24.53 -18.92 14.42
C SER A 403 23.59 -17.92 13.75
N ALA A 404 22.64 -18.44 12.95
CA ALA A 404 21.65 -17.64 12.24
C ALA A 404 20.76 -16.80 13.17
N GLY A 405 20.44 -17.31 14.37
CA GLY A 405 19.69 -16.56 15.38
C GLY A 405 20.44 -15.34 15.91
N ARG A 406 21.77 -15.44 16.03
CA ARG A 406 22.64 -14.31 16.43
C ARG A 406 22.70 -13.27 15.33
N ALA A 407 22.97 -13.70 14.10
CA ALA A 407 23.03 -12.82 12.93
C ALA A 407 21.70 -12.08 12.73
N PHE A 408 20.58 -12.76 12.94
CA PHE A 408 19.26 -12.13 12.93
C PHE A 408 19.11 -11.04 14.00
N ASN A 409 19.42 -11.34 15.26
CA ASN A 409 19.27 -10.36 16.34
C ASN A 409 20.19 -9.15 16.13
N HIS A 410 21.37 -9.36 15.54
CA HIS A 410 22.31 -8.31 15.15
C HIS A 410 21.72 -7.36 14.10
N GLU A 411 21.26 -7.89 12.97
CA GLU A 411 20.63 -7.08 11.91
C GLU A 411 19.29 -6.47 12.35
N ALA A 412 18.54 -7.15 13.20
CA ALA A 412 17.29 -6.63 13.77
C ALA A 412 17.55 -5.40 14.66
N PHE A 413 18.71 -5.34 15.32
CA PHE A 413 19.09 -4.16 16.07
C PHE A 413 19.37 -2.97 15.17
N HIS A 414 20.09 -3.16 14.06
CA HIS A 414 20.33 -2.10 13.07
C HIS A 414 19.03 -1.55 12.47
N TYR A 415 18.06 -2.42 12.22
CA TYR A 415 16.70 -2.00 11.86
C TYR A 415 16.03 -1.18 12.98
N ALA A 416 16.09 -1.65 14.22
CA ALA A 416 15.48 -0.95 15.35
C ALA A 416 16.12 0.43 15.58
N GLU A 417 17.43 0.54 15.43
CA GLU A 417 18.19 1.77 15.59
C GLU A 417 17.80 2.82 14.53
N SER A 418 17.68 2.39 13.27
CA SER A 418 17.33 3.28 12.15
C SER A 418 15.85 3.64 12.05
N VAL A 419 14.95 2.79 12.56
CA VAL A 419 13.50 2.92 12.32
C VAL A 419 12.67 3.04 13.60
N LEU A 420 13.06 2.41 14.71
CA LEU A 420 12.23 2.29 15.92
C LEU A 420 12.69 3.17 17.09
N MET A 421 13.96 3.59 17.11
CA MET A 421 14.50 4.46 18.16
C MET A 421 14.26 5.93 17.81
N SER A 422 13.92 6.74 18.82
CA SER A 422 14.01 8.20 18.66
C SER A 422 15.48 8.64 18.52
N PRO A 423 15.76 9.79 17.87
CA PRO A 423 17.12 10.29 17.71
C PRO A 423 17.90 10.40 19.04
N HIS A 424 17.20 10.72 20.13
CA HIS A 424 17.79 10.80 21.46
C HIS A 424 18.12 9.42 22.06
N GLU A 425 17.27 8.41 21.84
CA GLU A 425 17.54 7.03 22.27
C GLU A 425 18.72 6.43 21.49
N ALA A 426 18.76 6.64 20.17
CA ALA A 426 19.86 6.19 19.32
C ALA A 426 21.20 6.82 19.74
N GLU A 427 21.23 8.14 19.96
CA GLU A 427 22.44 8.83 20.43
C GLU A 427 22.87 8.36 21.83
N THR A 428 21.92 8.14 22.74
CA THR A 428 22.21 7.62 24.08
C THR A 428 22.86 6.23 24.03
N VAL A 429 22.38 5.36 23.13
CA VAL A 429 22.96 4.04 22.90
C VAL A 429 24.33 4.14 22.25
N ARG A 430 24.49 4.94 21.20
CA ARG A 430 25.79 5.15 20.52
C ARG A 430 26.85 5.66 21.50
N ALA A 431 26.52 6.69 22.27
CA ALA A 431 27.39 7.24 23.30
C ALA A 431 27.80 6.20 24.36
N ALA A 432 26.91 5.26 24.69
CA ALA A 432 27.19 4.18 25.63
C ALA A 432 28.18 3.14 25.07
N PHE A 433 28.23 2.95 23.76
CA PHE A 433 29.05 1.93 23.09
C PHE A 433 30.23 2.51 22.30
N VAL A 434 30.62 3.78 22.50
CA VAL A 434 31.85 4.35 21.92
C VAL A 434 33.06 3.47 22.24
N ASP A 435 34.00 3.37 21.31
CA ASP A 435 35.20 2.55 21.48
C ASP A 435 35.97 2.94 22.76
N GLY A 436 36.34 1.95 23.57
CA GLY A 436 36.94 2.15 24.89
C GLY A 436 35.96 2.49 26.02
N SER A 437 34.64 2.51 25.77
CA SER A 437 33.66 2.64 26.85
C SER A 437 33.58 1.36 27.70
N PRO A 438 33.17 1.45 28.99
CA PRO A 438 33.01 0.27 29.84
C PRO A 438 32.02 -0.77 29.27
N LEU A 439 30.98 -0.34 28.56
CA LEU A 439 30.01 -1.23 27.92
C LEU A 439 30.57 -1.87 26.65
N ASN A 440 31.28 -1.12 25.81
CA ASN A 440 31.96 -1.66 24.63
C ASN A 440 32.98 -2.74 25.01
N ASP A 441 33.79 -2.47 26.03
CA ASP A 441 34.77 -3.41 26.59
C ASP A 441 34.12 -4.70 27.11
N ARG A 442 32.96 -4.60 27.76
CA ARG A 442 32.20 -5.77 28.23
C ARG A 442 31.65 -6.58 27.06
N VAL A 443 31.18 -5.94 26.00
CA VAL A 443 30.72 -6.62 24.79
C VAL A 443 31.87 -7.35 24.12
N ARG A 444 33.02 -6.70 23.91
CA ARG A 444 34.22 -7.35 23.33
C ARG A 444 34.66 -8.56 24.15
N ARG A 445 34.68 -8.47 25.48
CA ARG A 445 34.97 -9.61 26.37
C ARG A 445 33.93 -10.73 26.22
N ALA A 446 32.65 -10.39 26.15
CA ALA A 446 31.58 -11.37 25.95
C ALA A 446 31.64 -12.04 24.56
N MET A 447 32.04 -11.31 23.52
CA MET A 447 32.26 -11.84 22.16
C MET A 447 33.45 -12.81 22.12
N VAL A 448 34.56 -12.48 22.79
CA VAL A 448 35.71 -13.40 22.95
C VAL A 448 35.30 -14.66 23.71
N ALA A 449 34.58 -14.53 24.82
CA ALA A 449 34.04 -15.67 25.56
C ALA A 449 33.06 -16.50 24.71
N ALA A 450 32.38 -15.87 23.75
CA ALA A 450 31.51 -16.51 22.78
C ALA A 450 32.22 -17.09 21.56
N ARG A 451 33.57 -17.05 21.52
CA ARG A 451 34.42 -17.52 20.42
C ARG A 451 34.00 -16.93 19.07
N MET A 452 33.62 -15.65 19.06
CA MET A 452 33.30 -14.92 17.84
C MET A 452 34.55 -14.64 17.00
N ALA A 453 34.35 -14.46 15.70
CA ALA A 453 35.45 -14.22 14.76
C ALA A 453 36.19 -12.91 15.10
N PRO A 454 37.53 -12.85 14.99
CA PRO A 454 38.31 -11.63 15.24
C PRO A 454 37.82 -10.42 14.45
N GLU A 455 37.32 -10.64 13.23
CA GLU A 455 36.78 -9.63 12.33
C GLU A 455 35.50 -8.99 12.90
N ALA A 456 34.61 -9.80 13.49
CA ALA A 456 33.42 -9.29 14.17
C ALA A 456 33.79 -8.49 15.43
N ILE A 457 34.81 -8.93 16.18
CA ILE A 457 35.30 -8.18 17.34
C ILE A 457 35.90 -6.83 16.91
N ALA A 458 36.56 -6.77 15.76
CA ALA A 458 37.11 -5.53 15.21
C ALA A 458 36.02 -4.51 14.83
N GLN A 459 34.84 -4.97 14.39
CA GLN A 459 33.70 -4.11 14.04
C GLN A 459 33.17 -3.30 15.23
N CYS A 460 33.40 -3.74 16.48
CA CYS A 460 33.00 -3.00 17.68
C CYS A 460 33.72 -1.65 17.87
N SER A 461 34.66 -1.27 17.00
CA SER A 461 35.16 0.10 16.98
C SER A 461 34.12 1.09 16.44
N ASP A 462 33.10 0.62 15.73
CA ASP A 462 31.87 1.36 15.48
C ASP A 462 30.89 1.17 16.66
N PRO A 463 30.41 2.27 17.30
CA PRO A 463 29.48 2.18 18.43
C PRO A 463 28.14 1.53 18.08
N VAL A 464 27.69 1.61 16.82
CA VAL A 464 26.43 0.99 16.37
C VAL A 464 26.61 -0.53 16.27
N GLU A 465 27.72 -1.00 15.70
CA GLU A 465 28.04 -2.43 15.61
C GLU A 465 28.30 -3.05 16.99
N ALA A 466 28.96 -2.31 17.89
CA ALA A 466 29.13 -2.72 19.28
C ALA A 466 27.78 -2.88 20.00
N ALA A 467 26.83 -1.97 19.79
CA ALA A 467 25.49 -2.04 20.35
C ALA A 467 24.67 -3.21 19.77
N ALA A 468 24.78 -3.47 18.45
CA ALA A 468 24.12 -4.59 17.78
C ALA A 468 24.62 -5.96 18.30
N HIS A 469 25.94 -6.11 18.47
CA HIS A 469 26.53 -7.29 19.10
C HIS A 469 26.12 -7.43 20.57
N ALA A 470 26.03 -6.32 21.32
CA ALA A 470 25.53 -6.32 22.68
C ALA A 470 24.10 -6.84 22.76
N PHE A 471 23.22 -6.37 21.87
CA PHE A 471 21.81 -6.78 21.82
C PHE A 471 21.68 -8.26 21.51
N SER A 472 22.46 -8.74 20.53
CA SER A 472 22.44 -10.15 20.18
C SER A 472 22.95 -11.05 21.32
N LEU A 473 24.00 -10.67 22.04
CA LEU A 473 24.51 -11.43 23.18
C LEU A 473 23.56 -11.36 24.40
N TRP A 474 22.87 -10.23 24.57
CA TRP A 474 21.87 -10.05 25.62
C TRP A 474 20.65 -10.95 25.39
N ARG A 475 20.18 -11.07 24.14
CA ARG A 475 19.12 -12.00 23.72
C ARG A 475 19.49 -13.47 23.91
N GLU A 476 20.78 -13.80 23.81
CA GLU A 476 21.30 -15.14 24.12
C GLU A 476 21.51 -15.39 25.63
N GLN A 477 21.20 -14.42 26.50
CA GLN A 477 21.49 -14.46 27.94
C GLN A 477 22.99 -14.60 28.26
N ARG A 478 23.84 -14.10 27.37
CA ARG A 478 25.32 -14.13 27.50
C ARG A 478 25.90 -12.77 27.84
N PHE A 479 25.05 -11.75 27.87
CA PHE A 479 25.37 -10.39 28.27
C PHE A 479 24.24 -9.87 29.16
N HIS A 480 24.59 -9.19 30.25
CA HIS A 480 23.63 -8.64 31.20
C HIS A 480 24.04 -7.22 31.58
N PHE A 481 23.05 -6.34 31.75
CA PHE A 481 23.26 -5.00 32.31
C PHE A 481 23.31 -5.07 33.84
N ASP A 482 24.16 -4.27 34.48
CA ASP A 482 24.29 -4.30 35.94
C ASP A 482 23.23 -3.37 36.56
N GLU A 483 22.19 -3.95 37.17
CA GLU A 483 21.00 -3.23 37.67
C GLU A 483 21.01 -3.01 39.20
N ARG A 484 22.16 -3.09 39.89
CA ARG A 484 22.19 -2.95 41.37
C ARG A 484 21.80 -1.54 41.84
N ASP A 485 20.93 -1.46 42.85
CA ASP A 485 20.56 -0.23 43.55
C ASP A 485 21.63 0.21 44.55
N GLY A 486 22.08 1.47 44.47
CA GLY A 486 22.79 2.14 45.56
C GLY A 486 24.16 2.79 45.32
N GLU A 487 24.70 2.87 44.10
CA GLU A 487 25.99 3.57 43.84
C GLU A 487 25.85 4.83 42.97
N PRO A 488 26.74 5.83 43.14
CA PRO A 488 26.54 7.19 42.64
C PRO A 488 26.63 7.29 41.11
N THR A 489 25.94 8.29 40.58
CA THR A 489 25.71 8.55 39.17
C THR A 489 27.00 8.58 38.34
N GLY A 490 27.24 7.48 37.62
CA GLY A 490 28.32 7.30 36.66
C GLY A 490 28.52 5.80 36.45
N ALA A 491 28.24 5.31 35.24
CA ALA A 491 28.13 3.90 34.82
C ALA A 491 26.75 3.21 35.01
N THR A 492 26.09 3.26 36.18
CA THR A 492 24.83 2.49 36.42
C THR A 492 23.58 3.07 35.77
N GLY A 493 23.49 4.40 35.61
CA GLY A 493 22.36 5.06 34.95
C GLY A 493 22.28 4.77 33.44
N LEU A 494 23.45 4.52 32.83
CA LEU A 494 23.57 4.21 31.40
C LEU A 494 23.18 2.75 31.14
N ASP A 495 23.69 1.79 31.92
CA ASP A 495 23.30 0.38 31.87
C ASP A 495 21.78 0.18 32.01
N ARG A 496 21.14 0.87 32.98
CA ARG A 496 19.67 0.81 33.17
C ARG A 496 18.89 1.43 32.02
N THR A 497 19.44 2.47 31.38
CA THR A 497 18.77 3.17 30.28
C THR A 497 18.88 2.37 29.00
N VAL A 498 20.07 1.89 28.66
CA VAL A 498 20.32 0.99 27.52
C VAL A 498 19.55 -0.33 27.69
N GLY A 499 19.55 -0.93 28.88
CA GLY A 499 18.79 -2.14 29.16
C GLY A 499 17.26 -1.97 29.05
N ARG A 500 16.73 -0.78 29.37
CA ARG A 500 15.31 -0.44 29.12
C ARG A 500 15.01 -0.30 27.63
N ILE A 501 15.91 0.33 26.86
CA ILE A 501 15.78 0.44 25.41
C ILE A 501 15.82 -0.95 24.76
N PHE A 502 16.70 -1.84 25.20
CA PHE A 502 16.80 -3.21 24.66
C PHE A 502 15.53 -4.04 24.93
N ARG A 503 14.95 -3.96 26.14
CA ARG A 503 13.67 -4.61 26.45
C ARG A 503 12.50 -4.02 25.64
N LYS A 504 12.51 -2.71 25.38
CA LYS A 504 11.51 -2.05 24.52
C LYS A 504 11.58 -2.58 23.07
N ILE A 505 12.80 -2.74 22.54
CA ILE A 505 13.05 -3.31 21.21
C ILE A 505 12.60 -4.77 21.15
N GLU A 506 12.95 -5.59 22.15
CA GLU A 506 12.53 -6.99 22.24
C GLU A 506 11.00 -7.15 22.25
N SER A 507 10.30 -6.33 23.04
CA SER A 507 8.83 -6.33 23.11
C SER A 507 8.18 -5.99 21.77
N ALA A 508 8.76 -5.04 21.02
CA ALA A 508 8.32 -4.71 19.66
C ALA A 508 8.47 -5.91 18.71
N PHE A 509 9.61 -6.62 18.75
CA PHE A 509 9.83 -7.79 17.90
C PHE A 509 8.98 -9.01 18.30
N GLN A 510 8.72 -9.23 19.58
CA GLN A 510 7.82 -10.30 20.03
C GLN A 510 6.37 -10.08 19.57
N SER A 511 5.93 -8.83 19.53
CA SER A 511 4.61 -8.45 19.03
C SER A 511 4.45 -8.75 17.53
N LEU A 512 5.51 -8.55 16.75
CA LEU A 512 5.62 -8.93 15.33
C LEU A 512 5.55 -10.46 15.12
N GLY A 513 6.26 -11.24 15.93
CA GLY A 513 6.25 -12.71 15.85
C GLY A 513 4.91 -13.35 16.24
N GLN A 514 4.12 -12.69 17.09
CA GLN A 514 2.75 -13.09 17.41
C GLN A 514 1.74 -12.74 16.31
N TRP A 515 2.03 -11.71 15.50
CA TRP A 515 1.26 -11.38 14.31
C TRP A 515 1.51 -12.40 13.18
N PHE A 516 2.77 -12.76 12.91
CA PHE A 516 3.13 -13.76 11.89
C PHE A 516 2.47 -15.14 12.13
N ARG A 517 2.48 -15.63 13.38
CA ARG A 517 1.81 -16.89 13.77
C ARG A 517 0.30 -16.88 13.57
N ARG A 518 -0.33 -15.70 13.66
CA ARG A 518 -1.76 -15.51 13.38
C ARG A 518 -2.05 -15.52 11.88
N VAL A 519 -1.14 -15.02 11.05
CA VAL A 519 -1.29 -14.99 9.58
C VAL A 519 -1.07 -16.36 8.94
N VAL A 520 -0.24 -17.22 9.53
CA VAL A 520 0.11 -18.55 8.98
C VAL A 520 -0.79 -19.70 9.51
N GLY A 521 -1.62 -19.46 10.53
CA GLY A 521 -2.69 -20.39 10.92
C GLY A 521 -2.28 -21.59 11.78
N GLU A 522 -1.17 -21.53 12.53
CA GLU A 522 -0.82 -22.57 13.49
C GLU A 522 -1.56 -22.39 14.83
N ARG A 523 -2.18 -23.47 15.32
CA ARG A 523 -2.79 -23.51 16.66
C ARG A 523 -1.71 -23.65 17.73
N SER A 524 -1.88 -22.85 18.77
CA SER A 524 -1.04 -22.81 19.98
C SER A 524 -1.01 -24.15 20.72
N SER A 525 0.20 -24.71 20.89
CA SER A 525 0.61 -25.29 22.17
C SER A 525 2.14 -25.31 22.31
N ASP A 526 2.59 -24.62 23.36
CA ASP A 526 3.84 -24.74 24.12
C ASP A 526 5.24 -24.35 23.55
N GLN A 527 5.84 -23.43 24.32
CA GLN A 527 7.25 -23.03 24.47
C GLN A 527 7.92 -22.16 23.38
N ASN A 528 7.83 -20.85 23.62
CA ASN A 528 8.38 -19.71 22.86
C ASN A 528 9.92 -19.61 22.71
N ALA A 529 10.71 -20.66 22.99
CA ALA A 529 12.17 -20.56 22.92
C ALA A 529 12.87 -21.63 22.07
N ARG A 530 12.16 -22.64 21.54
CA ARG A 530 12.81 -23.76 20.84
C ARG A 530 12.29 -24.05 19.43
N VAL A 531 11.37 -23.24 18.91
CA VAL A 531 10.73 -23.49 17.61
C VAL A 531 11.69 -23.21 16.46
N SER A 532 12.43 -22.10 16.50
CA SER A 532 13.39 -21.76 15.44
C SER A 532 14.50 -22.81 15.34
N GLU A 533 15.15 -23.16 16.45
CA GLU A 533 16.20 -24.20 16.48
C GLU A 533 15.69 -25.57 16.00
N ARG A 534 14.53 -26.05 16.46
CA ARG A 534 14.00 -27.36 16.02
C ARG A 534 13.56 -27.38 14.57
N LEU A 535 13.04 -26.28 14.04
CA LEU A 535 12.68 -26.15 12.63
C LEU A 535 13.94 -26.18 11.75
N PHE A 536 15.03 -25.58 12.22
CA PHE A 536 16.33 -25.60 11.54
C PHE A 536 17.07 -26.93 11.71
N GLU A 537 16.97 -27.62 12.84
CA GLU A 537 17.49 -28.98 13.01
C GLU A 537 16.73 -29.99 12.15
N ALA A 538 15.40 -29.88 12.03
CA ALA A 538 14.59 -30.71 11.14
C ALA A 538 14.88 -30.48 9.65
N LEU A 539 15.26 -29.25 9.26
CA LEU A 539 15.73 -28.90 7.91
C LEU A 539 17.18 -29.35 7.66
N ARG A 540 18.03 -29.38 8.70
CA ARG A 540 19.42 -29.87 8.66
C ARG A 540 19.50 -31.39 8.56
N ASP A 541 18.62 -32.11 9.24
CA ASP A 541 18.69 -33.57 9.39
C ASP A 541 17.95 -34.33 8.27
N GLY A 542 17.38 -33.62 7.28
CA GLY A 542 16.91 -34.20 6.01
C GLY A 542 15.55 -34.90 6.05
N ASP A 543 14.74 -34.72 7.09
CA ASP A 543 13.48 -35.49 7.27
C ASP A 543 12.36 -35.12 6.28
N LEU A 544 12.42 -33.95 5.63
CA LEU A 544 11.50 -33.60 4.55
C LEU A 544 11.83 -34.33 3.23
N GLN A 545 13.08 -34.79 3.05
CA GLN A 545 13.49 -35.56 1.88
C GLN A 545 12.97 -37.01 1.94
N ARG A 546 12.89 -37.60 3.14
CA ARG A 546 12.33 -38.95 3.35
C ARG A 546 10.82 -39.04 3.14
N ARG A 547 10.07 -37.95 3.38
CA ARG A 547 8.62 -37.92 3.14
C ARG A 547 8.23 -37.72 1.67
N GLN A 548 9.15 -37.23 0.84
CA GLN A 548 8.96 -37.15 -0.62
C GLN A 548 9.23 -38.50 -1.30
N SER A 549 10.17 -39.30 -0.80
CA SER A 549 10.41 -40.66 -1.33
C SER A 549 9.28 -41.64 -1.01
N ASP A 550 8.64 -41.53 0.15
CA ASP A 550 7.50 -42.40 0.52
C ASP A 550 6.21 -42.05 -0.24
N SER A 551 6.10 -40.83 -0.80
CA SER A 551 4.96 -40.46 -1.66
C SER A 551 5.11 -40.92 -3.11
N ASP A 552 6.33 -41.20 -3.57
CA ASP A 552 6.61 -41.66 -4.95
C ASP A 552 6.50 -43.20 -5.12
N ASP A 553 6.64 -43.98 -4.05
CA ASP A 553 6.45 -45.45 -4.09
C ASP A 553 4.98 -45.90 -4.01
N VAL A 554 4.06 -45.01 -3.59
CA VAL A 554 2.62 -45.28 -3.54
C VAL A 554 1.96 -45.17 -4.94
N TYR A 555 2.63 -44.52 -5.91
CA TYR A 555 2.12 -44.33 -7.27
C TYR A 555 2.67 -45.31 -8.33
N ARG A 556 3.43 -46.35 -7.94
CA ARG A 556 3.92 -47.42 -8.84
C ARG A 556 3.26 -48.80 -8.65
N GLY A 557 2.17 -48.89 -7.90
CA GLY A 557 1.48 -50.16 -7.62
C GLY A 557 0.00 -50.16 -7.94
N ALA A 558 -0.39 -50.19 -9.22
CA ALA A 558 -1.73 -50.66 -9.62
C ALA A 558 -1.61 -51.59 -10.85
N PRO A 559 -2.14 -52.83 -10.79
CA PRO A 559 -1.97 -53.84 -11.83
C PRO A 559 -3.06 -53.72 -12.91
N GLY A 560 -2.67 -53.91 -14.17
CA GLY A 560 -3.62 -53.95 -15.28
C GLY A 560 -2.98 -54.49 -16.56
N GLY A 561 -2.87 -55.81 -16.67
CA GLY A 561 -2.56 -56.53 -17.91
C GLY A 561 -3.42 -57.81 -18.00
N PRO A 562 -4.04 -58.11 -19.16
CA PRO A 562 -5.10 -59.10 -19.27
C PRO A 562 -4.59 -60.55 -19.27
N GLN A 563 -5.30 -61.45 -18.59
CA GLN A 563 -5.08 -62.91 -18.66
C GLN A 563 -5.49 -63.47 -20.03
N PRO A 564 -4.71 -64.42 -20.61
CA PRO A 564 -5.18 -65.27 -21.69
C PRO A 564 -5.97 -66.49 -21.15
N ALA A 565 -6.99 -66.91 -21.90
CA ALA A 565 -7.88 -68.02 -21.60
C ALA A 565 -7.16 -69.40 -21.59
N PRO A 566 -7.67 -70.40 -20.85
CA PRO A 566 -7.08 -71.73 -20.79
C PRO A 566 -7.50 -72.61 -21.97
N THR A 567 -6.55 -73.37 -22.52
CA THR A 567 -6.82 -74.51 -23.41
C THR A 567 -7.25 -75.75 -22.59
N PRO A 568 -8.06 -76.66 -23.17
CA PRO A 568 -8.67 -77.75 -22.44
C PRO A 568 -7.76 -78.98 -22.38
N GLY A 569 -7.84 -79.74 -21.28
CA GLY A 569 -7.16 -81.03 -21.19
C GLY A 569 -7.62 -81.86 -20.00
N SER A 570 -8.63 -82.71 -20.26
CA SER A 570 -9.09 -83.89 -19.51
C SER A 570 -9.76 -83.67 -18.15
#